data_AF-A0A7W7CII7-F1
#
_entry.id   AF-A0A7W7CII7-F1
#
_cell.length_a   1.000
_cell.length_b   1.000
_cell.length_c   1.000
_cell.angle_alpha   90.00
_cell.angle_beta   90.00
_cell.angle_gamma   90.00
#
_symmetry.space_group_name_H-M   'P 1'
#
loop_
_entity.id
_entity.type
_entity.pdbx_description
1 polymer ?
#
loop_
_entity_poly.entity_id
_entity_poly.type
_entity_poly.pdbx_seq_one_letter_code
_entity_poly.pdbx_strand_id
1 'polypeptide(L)'
;MNRFKMLGVTLGLIGVASVLAACGEGVQGGGAGYGAPGQSATAGAPSSVVKAADQVAAALAVPAGHTLTSTYDATGVQVYTCLDSAWKPLEPAATLTDKEGRTIGLHSRGPVWISTLDGSAVAAGPVAGASNARPNAVPELLLKSTATRGEGVFGKVSYVQRLRTEGGVSPTGTCVTGAQQPVKYTAVYTFHSPTGGTAQ
;
A
#
# COMPACT_ATOMS: atom_id res chain seq x y z
N MET A 1 2.86 27.05 34.90
CA MET A 1 1.84 28.06 34.56
C MET A 1 2.24 28.71 33.23
N ASN A 2 1.75 28.22 32.10
CA ASN A 2 1.93 28.89 30.81
C ASN A 2 0.63 28.80 30.01
N ARG A 3 0.20 29.97 29.52
CA ARG A 3 -1.12 30.24 28.96
C ARG A 3 -1.18 29.84 27.49
N PHE A 4 -2.20 29.11 27.09
CA PHE A 4 -2.67 29.05 25.70
C PHE A 4 -4.17 29.33 25.69
N LYS A 5 -4.56 30.48 25.15
CA LYS A 5 -5.96 30.82 24.85
C LYS A 5 -6.14 30.69 23.34
N MET A 6 -6.99 29.73 22.98
CA MET A 6 -7.41 29.34 21.64
C MET A 6 -8.39 30.40 21.10
N LEU A 7 -8.20 30.90 19.88
CA LEU A 7 -9.15 31.79 19.22
C LEU A 7 -9.65 31.18 17.89
N GLY A 8 -10.96 30.88 17.93
CA GLY A 8 -11.97 30.77 16.85
C GLY A 8 -11.54 30.48 15.41
N VAL A 9 -11.94 29.30 14.92
CA VAL A 9 -12.13 29.02 13.49
C VAL A 9 -13.61 29.21 13.16
N THR A 10 -13.92 30.16 12.28
CA THR A 10 -15.26 30.43 11.75
C THR A 10 -15.63 29.43 10.65
N LEU A 11 -16.82 28.83 10.80
CA LEU A 11 -17.47 27.94 9.85
C LEU A 11 -18.05 28.77 8.68
N GLY A 12 -17.57 28.55 7.46
CA GLY A 12 -18.15 29.11 6.24
C GLY A 12 -18.92 28.05 5.46
N LEU A 13 -20.25 28.17 5.41
CA LEU A 13 -21.18 27.40 4.57
C LEU A 13 -21.38 28.12 3.23
N ILE A 14 -21.01 27.49 2.12
CA ILE A 14 -21.40 27.82 0.73
C ILE A 14 -21.34 26.47 0.00
N GLY A 15 -22.28 25.97 -0.79
CA GLY A 15 -23.50 26.46 -1.41
C GLY A 15 -23.76 25.47 -2.56
N VAL A 16 -24.94 24.87 -2.62
CA VAL A 16 -25.31 23.79 -3.54
C VAL A 16 -25.51 24.33 -4.96
N ALA A 17 -25.01 23.63 -5.98
CA ALA A 17 -25.46 23.81 -7.36
C ALA A 17 -25.50 22.45 -8.08
N SER A 18 -26.73 21.96 -8.28
CA SER A 18 -27.08 20.83 -9.13
C SER A 18 -27.23 21.32 -10.58
N VAL A 19 -26.66 20.62 -11.55
CA VAL A 19 -26.96 20.83 -12.98
C VAL A 19 -27.44 19.51 -13.57
N LEU A 20 -28.73 19.48 -13.91
CA LEU A 20 -29.36 18.52 -14.80
C LEU A 20 -29.06 18.92 -16.25
N ALA A 21 -28.65 17.97 -17.09
CA ALA A 21 -28.58 18.17 -18.54
C ALA A 21 -29.08 16.91 -19.27
N ALA A 22 -30.34 17.02 -19.71
CA ALA A 22 -30.99 16.56 -20.93
C ALA A 22 -30.65 15.18 -21.55
N CYS A 23 -31.72 14.40 -21.69
CA CYS A 23 -31.88 13.31 -22.63
C CYS A 23 -31.85 13.84 -24.08
N GLY A 24 -31.15 13.15 -24.98
CA GLY A 24 -31.16 13.39 -26.43
C GLY A 24 -31.68 12.14 -27.15
N GLU A 25 -32.78 12.33 -27.88
CA GLU A 25 -33.50 11.34 -28.68
C GLU A 25 -32.79 11.08 -30.02
N GLY A 26 -32.82 9.82 -30.49
CA GLY A 26 -32.18 9.39 -31.74
C GLY A 26 -33.01 8.33 -32.47
N VAL A 27 -33.76 8.83 -33.45
CA VAL A 27 -34.61 8.24 -34.51
C VAL A 27 -34.44 6.76 -34.94
N GLN A 28 -35.60 6.19 -35.23
CA GLN A 28 -35.93 4.88 -35.80
C GLN A 28 -35.83 4.89 -37.34
N GLY A 29 -35.17 3.89 -37.94
CA GLY A 29 -35.14 3.69 -39.40
C GLY A 29 -35.19 2.20 -39.74
N GLY A 30 -36.30 1.76 -40.35
CA GLY A 30 -36.52 0.38 -40.76
C GLY A 30 -35.93 0.05 -42.14
N GLY A 31 -35.66 -1.24 -42.34
CA GLY A 31 -35.31 -1.81 -43.64
C GLY A 31 -35.34 -3.33 -43.57
N ALA A 32 -36.36 -3.94 -44.16
CA ALA A 32 -36.50 -5.38 -44.30
C ALA A 32 -35.66 -5.88 -45.49
N GLY A 33 -34.96 -7.00 -45.31
CA GLY A 33 -34.27 -7.72 -46.37
C GLY A 33 -34.11 -9.19 -45.98
N TYR A 34 -34.78 -10.08 -46.72
CA TYR A 34 -34.72 -11.52 -46.56
C TYR A 34 -33.49 -12.12 -47.29
N GLY A 35 -32.82 -13.10 -46.67
CA GLY A 35 -32.27 -14.26 -47.41
C GLY A 35 -30.79 -14.62 -47.25
N ALA A 36 -30.59 -15.82 -46.66
CA ALA A 36 -29.56 -16.84 -46.93
C ALA A 36 -28.29 -16.92 -46.04
N PRO A 37 -27.74 -18.16 -45.83
CA PRO A 37 -27.06 -18.56 -44.61
C PRO A 37 -25.53 -18.70 -44.74
N GLY A 38 -24.86 -18.72 -43.58
CA GLY A 38 -23.54 -19.33 -43.41
C GLY A 38 -22.43 -18.35 -43.05
N GLN A 39 -21.98 -18.39 -41.79
CA GLN A 39 -20.65 -18.92 -41.42
C GLN A 39 -20.34 -18.72 -39.94
N SER A 40 -19.95 -19.84 -39.34
CA SER A 40 -19.03 -20.05 -38.22
C SER A 40 -18.96 -19.03 -37.07
N ALA A 41 -19.31 -19.56 -35.91
CA ALA A 41 -18.92 -19.07 -34.60
C ALA A 41 -17.41 -18.86 -34.48
N THR A 42 -17.03 -17.69 -33.98
CA THR A 42 -15.93 -17.59 -33.02
C THR A 42 -16.46 -16.81 -31.82
N ALA A 43 -16.69 -17.53 -30.73
CA ALA A 43 -16.99 -16.94 -29.44
C ALA A 43 -15.83 -16.02 -29.05
N GLY A 44 -16.01 -14.72 -29.23
CA GLY A 44 -15.20 -13.72 -28.56
C GLY A 44 -15.49 -13.83 -27.08
N ALA A 45 -14.62 -14.53 -26.34
CA ALA A 45 -14.67 -14.53 -24.89
C ALA A 45 -14.65 -13.06 -24.42
N PRO A 46 -15.55 -12.63 -23.52
CA PRO A 46 -15.43 -11.31 -22.93
C PRO A 46 -14.10 -11.28 -22.19
N SER A 47 -13.17 -10.45 -22.66
CA SER A 47 -12.01 -10.06 -21.87
C SER A 47 -12.55 -9.38 -20.61
N SER A 48 -12.63 -10.13 -19.53
CA SER A 48 -12.86 -9.59 -18.21
C SER A 48 -11.79 -8.56 -17.96
N VAL A 49 -12.13 -7.28 -18.10
CA VAL A 49 -11.30 -6.18 -17.66
C VAL A 49 -11.36 -6.21 -16.14
N VAL A 50 -10.64 -7.15 -15.53
CA VAL A 50 -10.44 -7.18 -14.09
C VAL A 50 -9.68 -5.90 -13.79
N LYS A 51 -10.34 -4.98 -13.08
CA LYS A 51 -9.77 -3.74 -12.58
C LYS A 51 -8.40 -4.05 -11.95
N ALA A 52 -7.32 -3.64 -12.61
CA ALA A 52 -5.94 -3.99 -12.28
C ALA A 52 -5.42 -3.43 -10.94
N ALA A 53 -6.29 -2.87 -10.10
CA ALA A 53 -5.92 -2.12 -8.91
C ALA A 53 -5.82 -2.98 -7.63
N ASP A 54 -6.35 -4.20 -7.62
CA ASP A 54 -6.42 -5.05 -6.41
C ASP A 54 -5.57 -6.32 -6.48
N GLN A 55 -4.82 -6.53 -7.57
CA GLN A 55 -3.95 -7.69 -7.71
C GLN A 55 -2.54 -7.34 -7.29
N VAL A 56 -1.99 -8.09 -6.33
CA VAL A 56 -0.58 -8.00 -5.95
C VAL A 56 0.27 -8.35 -7.17
N ALA A 57 1.22 -7.48 -7.52
CA ALA A 57 2.12 -7.72 -8.64
C ALA A 57 2.83 -9.07 -8.49
N ALA A 58 2.98 -9.83 -9.58
CA ALA A 58 3.56 -11.18 -9.54
C ALA A 58 4.97 -11.21 -8.92
N ALA A 59 5.77 -10.16 -9.13
CA ALA A 59 7.09 -10.01 -8.52
C ALA A 59 7.07 -9.95 -6.98
N LEU A 60 5.92 -9.62 -6.40
CA LEU A 60 5.71 -9.52 -4.95
C LEU A 60 4.99 -10.73 -4.37
N ALA A 61 4.65 -11.73 -5.19
CA ALA A 61 3.95 -12.92 -4.73
C ALA A 61 4.75 -13.64 -3.63
N VAL A 62 4.07 -13.96 -2.54
CA VAL A 62 4.68 -14.76 -1.48
C VAL A 62 4.87 -16.18 -2.01
N PRO A 63 6.04 -16.81 -1.79
CA PRO A 63 6.28 -18.19 -2.20
C PRO A 63 5.23 -19.16 -1.64
N ALA A 64 5.00 -20.27 -2.34
CA ALA A 64 4.13 -21.35 -1.86
C ALA A 64 4.62 -21.91 -0.52
N GLY A 65 3.70 -22.47 0.27
CA GLY A 65 3.99 -22.97 1.62
C GLY A 65 3.98 -21.89 2.70
N HIS A 66 3.41 -20.71 2.40
CA HIS A 66 3.21 -19.62 3.34
C HIS A 66 1.74 -19.14 3.29
N THR A 67 1.21 -18.74 4.45
CA THR A 67 -0.18 -18.28 4.61
C THR A 67 -0.23 -16.91 5.26
N LEU A 68 -1.15 -16.07 4.78
CA LEU A 68 -1.46 -14.76 5.37
C LEU A 68 -1.93 -14.93 6.82
N THR A 69 -1.28 -14.24 7.75
CA THR A 69 -1.64 -14.25 9.17
C THR A 69 -2.28 -12.94 9.62
N SER A 70 -1.83 -11.81 9.08
CA SER A 70 -2.36 -10.51 9.45
C SER A 70 -2.17 -9.46 8.35
N THR A 71 -2.99 -8.43 8.40
CA THR A 71 -2.95 -7.27 7.50
C THR A 71 -3.17 -6.01 8.34
N TYR A 72 -2.27 -5.05 8.20
CA TYR A 72 -2.35 -3.78 8.91
C TYR A 72 -2.12 -2.62 7.95
N ASP A 73 -2.90 -1.56 8.11
CA ASP A 73 -2.63 -0.28 7.48
C ASP A 73 -1.47 0.39 8.22
N ALA A 74 -0.67 1.19 7.51
CA ALA A 74 0.45 1.90 8.09
C ALA A 74 0.49 3.35 7.65
N THR A 75 0.75 4.24 8.60
CA THR A 75 0.98 5.66 8.37
C THR A 75 2.29 6.07 9.01
N GLY A 76 3.12 6.79 8.26
CA GLY A 76 4.45 7.16 8.75
C GLY A 76 5.23 8.05 7.80
N VAL A 77 6.55 7.94 7.87
CA VAL A 77 7.51 8.68 7.06
C VAL A 77 8.61 7.77 6.50
N GLN A 78 9.02 8.04 5.26
CA GLN A 78 10.29 7.60 4.72
C GLN A 78 11.29 8.73 4.98
N VAL A 79 12.29 8.49 5.82
CA VAL A 79 13.34 9.46 6.12
C VAL A 79 14.41 9.35 5.05
N TYR A 80 14.82 10.50 4.53
CA TYR A 80 15.96 10.67 3.64
C TYR A 80 17.09 11.39 4.36
N THR A 81 18.33 11.02 4.07
CA THR A 81 19.54 11.74 4.47
C THR A 81 20.21 12.31 3.24
N CYS A 82 20.82 13.48 3.37
CA CYS A 82 21.62 14.06 2.32
C CYS A 82 23.07 13.56 2.42
N LEU A 83 23.56 12.93 1.35
CA LEU A 83 24.96 12.54 1.17
C LEU A 83 25.44 13.10 -0.17
N ASP A 84 26.56 13.82 -0.14
CA ASP A 84 27.16 14.45 -1.33
C ASP A 84 26.16 15.29 -2.12
N SER A 85 25.39 16.11 -1.41
CA SER A 85 24.30 16.94 -1.95
C SER A 85 23.16 16.19 -2.64
N ALA A 86 23.05 14.88 -2.44
CA ALA A 86 21.99 14.03 -2.98
C ALA A 86 21.20 13.32 -1.87
N TRP A 87 19.87 13.30 -2.01
CA TRP A 87 19.00 12.56 -1.10
C TRP A 87 19.17 11.06 -1.27
N LYS A 88 19.35 10.35 -0.14
CA LYS A 88 19.43 8.89 -0.05
C LYS A 88 18.43 8.38 0.98
N PRO A 89 17.75 7.24 0.73
CA PRO A 89 16.85 6.66 1.71
C PRO A 89 17.65 6.27 2.96
N LEU A 90 17.19 6.74 4.12
CA LEU A 90 17.83 6.49 5.40
C LEU A 90 17.11 5.35 6.13
N GLU A 91 15.82 5.52 6.41
CA GLU A 91 14.99 4.55 7.12
C GLU A 91 13.49 4.87 7.00
N PRO A 92 12.62 3.86 7.07
CA PRO A 92 11.20 4.06 7.32
C PRO A 92 10.91 4.18 8.83
N ALA A 93 9.86 4.92 9.18
CA ALA A 93 9.23 4.91 10.49
C ALA A 93 7.71 4.98 10.31
N ALA A 94 6.95 4.04 10.86
CA ALA A 94 5.49 4.03 10.73
C ALA A 94 4.78 3.35 11.90
N THR A 95 3.53 3.74 12.12
CA THR A 95 2.61 3.07 13.04
C THR A 95 1.69 2.17 12.24
N LEU A 96 1.52 0.93 12.70
CA LEU A 96 0.61 -0.06 12.12
C LEU A 96 -0.70 -0.06 12.90
N THR A 97 -1.82 0.00 12.17
CA THR A 97 -3.18 -0.04 12.71
C THR A 97 -3.99 -1.16 12.09
N ASP A 98 -4.88 -1.76 12.87
CA ASP A 98 -5.91 -2.64 12.33
C ASP A 98 -7.09 -1.85 11.73
N LYS A 99 -8.12 -2.59 11.30
CA LYS A 99 -9.33 -2.03 10.67
C LYS A 99 -10.18 -1.20 11.64
N GLU A 100 -10.03 -1.42 12.94
CA GLU A 100 -10.70 -0.63 13.98
C GLU A 100 -9.88 0.61 14.37
N GLY A 101 -8.71 0.82 13.75
CA GLY A 101 -7.82 1.94 14.02
C GLY A 101 -6.97 1.76 15.29
N ARG A 102 -6.93 0.57 15.88
CA ARG A 102 -6.08 0.31 17.06
C ARG A 102 -4.64 0.13 16.61
N THR A 103 -3.70 0.75 17.33
CA THR A 103 -2.27 0.54 17.11
C THR A 103 -1.87 -0.88 17.48
N ILE A 104 -1.35 -1.63 16.50
CA ILE A 104 -0.89 -3.02 16.66
C ILE A 104 0.62 -3.10 16.72
N GLY A 105 1.34 -2.18 16.05
CA GLY A 105 2.79 -2.24 16.04
C GLY A 105 3.47 -0.99 15.53
N LEU A 106 4.79 -0.97 15.69
CA LEU A 106 5.68 0.06 15.20
C LEU A 106 6.63 -0.54 14.18
N HIS A 107 6.87 0.19 13.10
CA HIS A 107 7.82 -0.14 12.05
C HIS A 107 8.97 0.86 12.04
N SER A 108 10.22 0.38 11.98
CA SER A 108 11.44 1.20 12.06
C SER A 108 12.56 0.69 11.15
N ARG A 109 13.74 1.33 11.20
CA ARG A 109 14.98 0.94 10.50
C ARG A 109 15.27 -0.56 10.61
N GLY A 110 15.87 -1.12 9.55
CA GLY A 110 16.43 -2.48 9.58
C GLY A 110 15.51 -3.55 8.99
N PRO A 111 14.54 -3.15 8.16
CA PRO A 111 13.18 -2.91 8.61
C PRO A 111 12.71 -3.91 9.67
N VAL A 112 12.23 -3.39 10.80
CA VAL A 112 11.70 -4.19 11.92
C VAL A 112 10.25 -3.79 12.20
N TRP A 113 9.42 -4.76 12.58
CA TRP A 113 8.07 -4.55 13.11
C TRP A 113 7.99 -5.11 14.52
N ILE A 114 7.52 -4.31 15.47
CA ILE A 114 7.37 -4.68 16.88
C ILE A 114 5.92 -4.47 17.27
N SER A 115 5.31 -5.51 17.84
CA SER A 115 3.94 -5.47 18.34
C SER A 115 3.88 -4.65 19.62
N THR A 116 2.92 -3.73 19.68
CA THR A 116 2.62 -2.96 20.90
C THR A 116 1.73 -3.73 21.87
N LEU A 117 1.20 -4.89 21.46
CA LEU A 117 0.27 -5.69 22.26
C LEU A 117 0.97 -6.81 23.03
N ASP A 118 1.89 -7.51 22.37
CA ASP A 118 2.54 -8.72 22.90
C ASP A 118 4.08 -8.64 22.86
N GLY A 119 4.63 -7.54 22.34
CA GLY A 119 6.07 -7.33 22.21
C GLY A 119 6.76 -8.23 21.17
N SER A 120 6.05 -9.11 20.48
CA SER A 120 6.64 -9.91 19.41
C SER A 120 7.20 -9.03 18.30
N ALA A 121 8.23 -9.51 17.60
CA ALA A 121 8.89 -8.74 16.57
C ALA A 121 9.34 -9.58 15.39
N VAL A 122 9.46 -8.95 14.24
CA VAL A 122 10.08 -9.50 13.03
C VAL A 122 11.01 -8.47 12.41
N ALA A 123 12.23 -8.89 12.08
CA ALA A 123 13.15 -8.18 11.21
C ALA A 123 13.13 -8.83 9.83
N ALA A 124 13.20 -8.06 8.75
CA ALA A 124 13.18 -8.61 7.40
C ALA A 124 14.10 -7.84 6.44
N GLY A 125 14.46 -8.46 5.32
CA GLY A 125 15.21 -7.82 4.23
C GLY A 125 14.46 -7.94 2.90
N PRO A 126 14.61 -6.98 1.97
CA PRO A 126 14.00 -7.08 0.66
C PRO A 126 14.49 -8.33 -0.09
N VAL A 127 13.57 -9.05 -0.72
CA VAL A 127 13.92 -10.14 -1.64
C VAL A 127 14.43 -9.52 -2.94
N ALA A 128 15.58 -9.98 -3.43
CA ALA A 128 16.20 -9.44 -4.64
C ALA A 128 15.24 -9.50 -5.84
N GLY A 129 15.06 -8.37 -6.52
CA GLY A 129 14.15 -8.26 -7.68
C GLY A 129 12.65 -8.20 -7.33
N ALA A 130 12.26 -8.43 -6.08
CA ALA A 130 10.87 -8.42 -5.65
C ALA A 130 10.42 -7.01 -5.26
N SER A 131 10.35 -6.15 -6.27
CA SER A 131 9.96 -4.75 -6.14
C SER A 131 8.97 -4.39 -7.24
N ASN A 132 7.97 -3.58 -6.90
CA ASN A 132 7.03 -3.00 -7.85
C ASN A 132 7.00 -1.48 -7.69
N ALA A 133 7.26 -0.76 -8.78
CA ALA A 133 7.25 0.69 -8.78
C ALA A 133 5.82 1.23 -8.70
N ARG A 134 5.63 2.31 -7.94
CA ARG A 134 4.35 3.00 -7.79
C ARG A 134 4.54 4.48 -8.15
N PRO A 135 3.65 5.07 -8.98
CA PRO A 135 3.72 6.49 -9.27
C PRO A 135 3.64 7.30 -7.97
N ASN A 136 4.56 8.25 -7.79
CA ASN A 136 4.60 9.15 -6.64
C ASN A 136 4.62 8.45 -5.27
N ALA A 137 5.14 7.23 -5.18
CA ALA A 137 5.28 6.51 -3.92
C ALA A 137 6.57 5.71 -3.82
N VAL A 138 6.97 5.37 -2.59
CA VAL A 138 8.00 4.34 -2.36
C VAL A 138 7.55 3.02 -2.99
N PRO A 139 8.49 2.18 -3.47
CA PRO A 139 8.12 0.92 -4.12
C PRO A 139 7.40 -0.02 -3.16
N GLU A 140 6.49 -0.81 -3.71
CA GLU A 140 5.98 -1.99 -3.05
C GLU A 140 7.06 -3.07 -3.06
N LEU A 141 7.14 -3.87 -2.00
CA LEU A 141 8.24 -4.82 -1.77
C LEU A 141 7.72 -6.13 -1.20
N LEU A 142 8.40 -7.22 -1.56
CA LEU A 142 8.39 -8.45 -0.78
C LEU A 142 9.66 -8.48 0.09
N LEU A 143 9.48 -8.73 1.38
CA LEU A 143 10.56 -8.87 2.34
C LEU A 143 10.53 -10.26 2.95
N LYS A 144 11.71 -10.84 3.14
CA LYS A 144 11.91 -12.13 3.81
C LYS A 144 12.42 -11.90 5.22
N SER A 145 11.79 -12.56 6.19
CA SER A 145 12.18 -12.52 7.59
C SER A 145 13.62 -13.00 7.76
N THR A 146 14.41 -12.23 8.50
CA THR A 146 15.78 -12.56 8.88
C THR A 146 15.88 -13.01 10.33
N ALA A 147 14.97 -12.51 11.19
CA ALA A 147 14.85 -12.92 12.57
C ALA A 147 13.44 -12.61 13.09
N THR A 148 12.97 -13.44 14.02
CA THR A 148 11.75 -13.17 14.80
C THR A 148 12.06 -13.22 16.30
N ARG A 149 11.19 -12.63 17.10
CA ARG A 149 11.24 -12.65 18.56
C ARG A 149 9.85 -12.76 19.15
N GLY A 150 9.70 -13.56 20.21
CA GLY A 150 8.43 -13.79 20.89
C GLY A 150 7.48 -14.68 20.09
N GLU A 151 6.37 -15.08 20.70
CA GLU A 151 5.41 -16.04 20.13
C GLU A 151 4.13 -15.38 19.59
N GLY A 152 4.05 -14.05 19.70
CA GLY A 152 2.87 -13.27 19.34
C GLY A 152 2.68 -13.04 17.84
N VAL A 153 1.96 -11.97 17.50
CA VAL A 153 1.51 -11.66 16.13
C VAL A 153 2.63 -11.65 15.08
N PHE A 154 3.87 -11.31 15.48
CA PHE A 154 5.03 -11.30 14.58
C PHE A 154 6.00 -12.48 14.78
N GLY A 155 5.77 -13.34 15.77
CA GLY A 155 6.73 -14.36 16.21
C GLY A 155 7.09 -15.42 15.18
N LYS A 156 6.21 -15.63 14.19
CA LYS A 156 6.34 -16.69 13.17
C LYS A 156 6.40 -16.17 11.75
N VAL A 157 6.49 -14.85 11.61
CA VAL A 157 6.49 -14.21 10.31
C VAL A 157 7.73 -14.65 9.53
N SER A 158 7.48 -15.10 8.31
CA SER A 158 8.46 -15.55 7.33
C SER A 158 8.58 -14.61 6.14
N TYR A 159 7.47 -13.97 5.76
CA TYR A 159 7.44 -12.93 4.72
C TYR A 159 6.56 -11.76 5.14
N VAL A 160 6.96 -10.58 4.69
CA VAL A 160 6.19 -9.34 4.81
C VAL A 160 6.04 -8.76 3.41
N GLN A 161 4.83 -8.35 3.04
CA GLN A 161 4.64 -7.54 1.83
C GLN A 161 4.35 -6.11 2.25
N ARG A 162 4.97 -5.15 1.58
CA ARG A 162 4.60 -3.73 1.62
C ARG A 162 3.85 -3.42 0.34
N LEU A 163 2.55 -3.16 0.46
CA LEU A 163 1.62 -3.02 -0.66
C LEU A 163 0.90 -1.67 -0.59
N ARG A 164 0.23 -1.28 -1.68
CA ARG A 164 -0.64 -0.09 -1.76
C ARG A 164 0.05 1.16 -1.20
N THR A 165 1.30 1.37 -1.57
CA THR A 165 2.09 2.50 -1.08
C THR A 165 1.63 3.81 -1.70
N GLU A 166 1.61 4.87 -0.90
CA GLU A 166 1.39 6.25 -1.34
C GLU A 166 2.42 7.17 -0.67
N GLY A 167 3.02 8.09 -1.43
CA GLY A 167 4.00 9.05 -0.90
C GLY A 167 5.34 8.43 -0.49
N GLY A 168 6.11 9.17 0.30
CA GLY A 168 7.44 8.78 0.75
C GLY A 168 8.53 8.87 -0.31
N VAL A 169 8.27 9.50 -1.46
CA VAL A 169 9.27 9.70 -2.51
C VAL A 169 10.42 10.58 -2.06
N SER A 170 11.59 10.40 -2.68
CA SER A 170 12.75 11.24 -2.42
C SER A 170 12.40 12.70 -2.67
N PRO A 171 12.81 13.63 -1.78
CA PRO A 171 12.68 15.05 -2.06
C PRO A 171 13.43 15.42 -3.34
N THR A 172 12.92 16.43 -4.05
CA THR A 172 13.53 16.96 -5.26
C THR A 172 14.59 18.01 -4.92
N GLY A 173 15.56 18.19 -5.82
CA GLY A 173 16.60 19.22 -5.70
C GLY A 173 17.82 18.80 -4.87
N THR A 174 18.79 19.70 -4.79
CA THR A 174 20.01 19.52 -3.99
C THR A 174 19.73 19.68 -2.51
N CYS A 175 20.59 19.11 -1.68
CA CYS A 175 20.48 19.19 -0.24
C CYS A 175 21.83 19.50 0.42
N VAL A 176 21.80 19.88 1.70
CA VAL A 176 23.02 20.08 2.49
C VAL A 176 23.41 18.76 3.13
N THR A 177 24.64 18.29 2.93
CA THR A 177 25.14 17.03 3.52
C THR A 177 24.86 16.98 5.02
N GLY A 178 24.29 15.87 5.49
CA GLY A 178 23.87 15.68 6.88
C GLY A 178 22.44 16.14 7.18
N ALA A 179 21.78 16.89 6.29
CA ALA A 179 20.36 17.20 6.44
C ALA A 179 19.51 15.93 6.34
N GLN A 180 18.44 15.87 7.14
CA GLN A 180 17.44 14.82 7.09
C GLN A 180 16.08 15.39 6.72
N GLN A 181 15.32 14.65 5.92
CA GLN A 181 13.97 15.04 5.51
C GLN A 181 13.02 13.84 5.65
N PRO A 182 12.05 13.89 6.59
CA PRO A 182 10.98 12.92 6.65
C PRO A 182 9.90 13.23 5.60
N VAL A 183 9.61 12.28 4.71
CA VAL A 183 8.54 12.39 3.72
C VAL A 183 7.42 11.44 4.09
N LYS A 184 6.19 11.97 4.25
CA LYS A 184 5.02 11.17 4.64
C LYS A 184 4.73 10.05 3.65
N TYR A 185 4.38 8.87 4.16
CA TYR A 185 3.90 7.76 3.35
C TYR A 185 2.82 6.95 4.08
N THR A 186 2.00 6.27 3.29
CA THR A 186 1.09 5.21 3.75
C THR A 186 1.41 3.91 3.02
N ALA A 187 1.08 2.79 3.64
CA ALA A 187 1.22 1.46 3.05
C ALA A 187 0.27 0.48 3.73
N VAL A 188 0.15 -0.70 3.14
CA VAL A 188 -0.46 -1.86 3.78
C VAL A 188 0.55 -2.96 3.90
N TYR A 189 0.71 -3.44 5.13
CA TYR A 189 1.60 -4.53 5.44
C TYR A 189 0.79 -5.81 5.63
N THR A 190 1.15 -6.83 4.86
CA THR A 190 0.63 -8.19 5.06
C THR A 190 1.75 -9.08 5.58
N PHE A 191 1.46 -9.86 6.61
CA PHE A 191 2.41 -10.74 7.26
C PHE A 191 2.03 -12.19 6.97
N HIS A 192 3.03 -13.01 6.67
CA HIS A 192 2.83 -14.40 6.25
C HIS A 192 3.74 -15.33 7.03
N SER A 193 3.22 -16.48 7.44
CA SER A 193 3.94 -17.51 8.18
C SER A 193 3.96 -18.81 7.39
N PRO A 194 4.91 -19.75 7.64
CA PRO A 194 4.91 -21.05 6.98
C PRO A 194 3.61 -21.81 7.25
N THR A 195 3.04 -22.41 6.22
CA THR A 195 1.84 -23.24 6.31
C THR A 195 2.11 -24.43 7.24
N GLY A 196 1.30 -24.60 8.28
CA GLY A 196 1.42 -25.71 9.23
C GLY A 196 2.33 -25.48 10.44
N GLY A 197 2.86 -24.26 10.65
CA GLY A 197 3.60 -23.92 11.86
C GLY A 197 2.70 -23.71 13.08
N THR A 198 2.27 -24.77 13.75
CA THR A 198 1.59 -24.69 15.07
C THR A 198 2.50 -24.04 16.11
N ALA A 199 1.92 -23.24 17.02
CA ALA A 199 2.63 -22.69 18.20
C ALA A 199 3.40 -23.84 18.86
N GLN A 200 4.73 -23.71 18.93
CA GLN A 200 5.51 -24.43 19.92
C GLN A 200 5.67 -23.47 21.08
#